data_AF-A0A6B9YNU9-F1
#
_entry.id   AF-A0A6B9YNU9-F1
#
_cell.length_a   1.000
_cell.length_b   1.000
_cell.length_c   1.000
_cell.angle_alpha   90.00
_cell.angle_beta   90.00
_cell.angle_gamma   90.00
#
_symmetry.space_group_name_H-M   'P 1'
#
loop_
_entity.id
_entity.type
_entity.pdbx_description
1 polymer ?
#
loop_
_entity_poly.entity_id
_entity_poly.type
_entity_poly.pdbx_seq_one_letter_code
_entity_poly.pdbx_strand_id
1 'polypeptide(L)'
;MKARRTTVITILAMVALGAVGALWIKWRGFRASSTPSAIEAGIARSLRNFAIPGDERKRTNPLANDDVALEQGREQFMAQCATCHGVDGHGSTVIGTNEYPRVPDLHSDLTQRMSDGEIHYIIQNGVQLTGMPAMRGIHSETDSESWKLVSFIRSFRSSTYQDAALQRSVMGSAHYVGSESCAKCHAELYERWKKTPMANVVRDPREHPDAIIPDLNTNNVAKFTVDQVAFVYGSRWKQRYFTKIGNDYYPLPVQWDIGNKKWTKYHVPDTGADWWAAYYPSDNMQRPTGPTCDGCHSVNYDIHTKEVTEWNVGCERCHGPGSEHVAHPTRANILNPSAMDTVASDDTCIQCHSQGRPRAGLIDGKAYDWPVGYHVGLRLADYWKLEDTTLGQTDFLHFADGTAHKNRMQGNDFVQSVMYRHGVTCATCHDVHGTNNYAQLREPAQKLCLSCHGPNSPNGPHTASLEEHTHHKDGSPGSQCVSCHMPKIETQGVPGSFVSSHTFQFITPAMTDKYKMPNPCTSCHTNKSTDWANKALLGWKTTSPWRVGQ
;
A
#
# COMPACT_ATOMS: atom_id res chain seq x y z
N MET A 1 -48.06 0.21 -57.91
CA MET A 1 -47.05 1.30 -58.12
C MET A 1 -46.42 1.83 -56.83
N LYS A 2 -47.16 2.07 -55.73
CA LYS A 2 -46.58 2.59 -54.46
C LYS A 2 -45.49 1.69 -53.86
N ALA A 3 -45.70 0.37 -53.78
CA ALA A 3 -44.72 -0.56 -53.22
C ALA A 3 -43.37 -0.55 -53.96
N ARG A 4 -43.38 -0.51 -55.30
CA ARG A 4 -42.17 -0.46 -56.14
C ARG A 4 -41.36 0.84 -55.93
N ARG A 5 -42.06 1.95 -55.66
CA ARG A 5 -41.45 3.26 -55.40
C ARG A 5 -40.80 3.29 -54.01
N THR A 6 -41.47 2.73 -53.00
CA THR A 6 -40.92 2.59 -51.66
C THR A 6 -39.68 1.70 -51.65
N THR A 7 -39.70 0.54 -52.30
CA THR A 7 -38.54 -0.36 -52.39
C THR A 7 -37.34 0.31 -53.06
N VAL A 8 -37.54 1.04 -54.15
CA VAL A 8 -36.45 1.77 -54.84
C VAL A 8 -35.87 2.87 -53.94
N ILE A 9 -36.72 3.63 -53.23
CA ILE A 9 -36.26 4.65 -52.29
C ILE A 9 -35.47 4.03 -51.14
N THR A 10 -35.93 2.90 -50.58
CA THR A 10 -35.20 2.19 -49.51
C THR A 10 -33.84 1.68 -49.99
N ILE A 11 -33.76 1.11 -51.19
CA ILE A 11 -32.48 0.64 -51.76
C ILE A 11 -31.53 1.83 -51.98
N LEU A 12 -32.01 2.94 -52.56
CA LEU A 12 -31.21 4.14 -52.76
C LEU A 12 -30.72 4.73 -51.43
N ALA A 13 -31.56 4.74 -50.40
CA ALA A 13 -31.18 5.18 -49.06
C ALA A 13 -30.11 4.28 -48.44
N MET A 14 -30.22 2.95 -48.58
CA MET A 14 -29.21 2.01 -48.09
C MET A 14 -27.88 2.16 -48.84
N VAL A 15 -27.91 2.35 -50.16
CA VAL A 15 -26.70 2.59 -50.97
C VAL A 15 -26.04 3.92 -50.58
N ALA A 16 -26.83 4.98 -50.39
CA ALA A 16 -26.32 6.27 -49.94
C ALA A 16 -25.69 6.17 -48.54
N LEU A 17 -26.34 5.48 -47.59
CA LEU A 17 -25.78 5.22 -46.26
C LEU A 17 -24.48 4.40 -46.34
N GLY A 18 -24.43 3.38 -47.20
CA GLY A 18 -23.22 2.60 -47.44
C GLY A 18 -22.06 3.44 -48.01
N ALA A 19 -22.34 4.32 -48.98
CA ALA A 19 -21.35 5.23 -49.56
C ALA A 19 -20.84 6.26 -48.54
N VAL A 20 -21.73 6.83 -47.74
CA VAL A 20 -21.38 7.75 -46.64
C VAL A 20 -20.52 7.02 -45.60
N GLY A 21 -20.88 5.78 -45.23
CA GLY A 21 -20.08 4.95 -44.32
C GLY A 21 -18.68 4.67 -44.86
N ALA A 22 -18.56 4.30 -46.14
CA ALA A 22 -17.28 4.04 -46.79
C ALA A 22 -16.39 5.30 -46.87
N LEU A 23 -16.97 6.45 -47.20
CA LEU A 23 -16.27 7.74 -47.21
C LEU A 23 -15.82 8.14 -45.81
N TRP A 24 -16.65 7.92 -44.79
CA TRP A 24 -16.31 8.19 -43.41
C TRP A 24 -15.17 7.30 -42.89
N ILE A 25 -15.18 6.00 -43.22
CA ILE A 25 -14.07 5.08 -42.91
C ILE A 25 -12.79 5.51 -43.64
N LYS A 26 -12.89 5.91 -44.92
CA LYS A 26 -11.74 6.41 -45.70
C LYS A 26 -11.16 7.69 -45.10
N TRP A 27 -12.00 8.59 -44.58
CA TRP A 27 -11.57 9.88 -44.02
C TRP A 27 -11.01 9.76 -42.59
N ARG A 28 -11.68 8.98 -41.73
CA ARG A 28 -11.24 8.75 -40.34
C ARG A 28 -10.05 7.79 -40.28
N GLY A 29 -9.98 6.83 -41.19
CA GLY A 29 -9.03 5.71 -41.17
C GLY A 29 -9.37 4.68 -40.09
N PHE A 30 -8.93 3.44 -40.29
CA PHE A 30 -9.07 2.37 -39.29
C PHE A 30 -7.86 2.39 -38.36
N ARG A 31 -7.98 3.03 -37.20
CA ARG A 31 -6.86 3.29 -36.28
C ARG A 31 -7.27 3.07 -34.82
N ALA A 32 -6.51 2.25 -34.09
CA ALA A 32 -6.75 1.99 -32.68
C ALA A 32 -6.52 3.22 -31.77
N SER A 33 -5.74 4.19 -32.25
CA SER A 33 -5.51 5.46 -31.55
C SER A 33 -6.75 6.38 -31.51
N SER A 34 -7.78 6.11 -32.31
CA SER A 34 -9.02 6.91 -32.31
C SER A 34 -9.85 6.64 -31.05
N THR A 35 -10.65 7.61 -30.61
CA THR A 35 -11.64 7.37 -29.55
C THR A 35 -12.99 7.02 -30.18
N PRO A 36 -13.65 5.90 -29.81
CA PRO A 36 -14.99 5.57 -30.30
C PRO A 36 -15.98 6.71 -30.01
N SER A 37 -16.90 6.96 -30.95
CA SER A 37 -18.00 7.90 -30.65
C SER A 37 -18.94 7.34 -29.59
N ALA A 38 -19.70 8.19 -28.90
CA ALA A 38 -20.69 7.73 -27.91
C ALA A 38 -21.71 6.75 -28.50
N ILE A 39 -22.12 6.97 -29.75
CA ILE A 39 -23.07 6.12 -30.49
C ILE A 39 -22.42 4.76 -30.79
N GLU A 40 -21.20 4.76 -31.33
CA GLU A 40 -20.44 3.54 -31.63
C GLU A 40 -20.21 2.70 -30.37
N ALA A 41 -19.77 3.33 -29.28
CA ALA A 41 -19.59 2.68 -27.99
C ALA A 41 -20.92 2.16 -27.41
N GLY A 42 -22.02 2.89 -27.61
CA GLY A 42 -23.36 2.47 -27.18
C GLY A 42 -23.84 1.24 -27.92
N ILE A 43 -23.73 1.22 -29.26
CA ILE A 43 -24.12 0.09 -30.11
C ILE A 43 -23.26 -1.14 -29.80
N ALA A 44 -21.93 -0.98 -29.76
CA ALA A 44 -21.01 -2.08 -29.51
C ALA A 44 -21.28 -2.75 -28.15
N ARG A 45 -21.47 -1.95 -27.08
CA ARG A 45 -21.80 -2.48 -25.75
C ARG A 45 -23.15 -3.17 -25.72
N SER A 46 -24.17 -2.60 -26.37
CA SER A 46 -25.51 -3.18 -26.42
C SER A 46 -25.49 -4.53 -27.14
N LEU A 47 -24.80 -4.63 -28.29
CA LEU A 47 -24.62 -5.88 -29.02
C LEU A 47 -23.85 -6.92 -28.23
N ARG A 48 -22.73 -6.53 -27.60
CA ARG A 48 -21.96 -7.41 -26.71
C ARG A 48 -22.85 -7.98 -25.60
N ASN A 49 -23.54 -7.11 -24.86
CA ASN A 49 -24.39 -7.52 -23.75
C ASN A 49 -25.57 -8.38 -24.23
N PHE A 50 -26.15 -8.08 -25.39
CA PHE A 50 -27.21 -8.90 -26.00
C PHE A 50 -26.70 -10.29 -26.41
N ALA A 51 -25.44 -10.40 -26.83
CA ALA A 51 -24.84 -11.65 -27.28
C ALA A 51 -24.41 -12.60 -26.14
N ILE A 52 -24.44 -12.16 -24.87
CA ILE A 52 -24.18 -13.04 -23.72
C ILE A 52 -25.39 -13.97 -23.52
N PRO A 53 -25.21 -15.31 -23.52
CA PRO A 53 -26.30 -16.25 -23.32
C PRO A 53 -27.09 -15.99 -22.03
N GLY A 54 -28.41 -16.13 -22.09
CA GLY A 54 -29.30 -15.80 -20.97
C GLY A 54 -29.02 -16.63 -19.72
N ASP A 55 -28.60 -17.89 -19.87
CA ASP A 55 -28.26 -18.77 -18.74
C ASP A 55 -26.95 -18.34 -18.07
N GLU A 56 -25.95 -17.92 -18.86
CA GLU A 56 -24.69 -17.38 -18.34
C GLU A 56 -24.92 -16.09 -17.55
N ARG A 57 -25.76 -15.17 -18.06
CA ARG A 57 -26.10 -13.91 -17.36
C ARG A 57 -26.73 -14.16 -15.98
N LYS A 58 -27.44 -15.26 -15.78
CA LYS A 58 -28.11 -15.60 -14.50
C LYS A 58 -27.17 -16.28 -13.49
N ARG A 59 -25.97 -16.70 -13.89
CA ARG A 59 -25.01 -17.31 -12.98
C ARG A 59 -24.57 -16.29 -11.92
N THR A 60 -24.48 -16.77 -10.69
CA THR A 60 -23.97 -16.02 -9.54
C THR A 60 -22.61 -16.55 -9.15
N ASN A 61 -21.74 -15.70 -8.64
CA ASN A 61 -20.43 -16.11 -8.20
C ASN A 61 -20.54 -17.00 -6.93
N PRO A 62 -20.15 -18.29 -6.99
CA PRO A 62 -20.21 -19.18 -5.82
C PRO A 62 -19.14 -18.85 -4.77
N LEU A 63 -18.13 -18.06 -5.13
CA LEU A 63 -17.06 -17.57 -4.26
C LEU A 63 -17.28 -16.12 -3.82
N ALA A 64 -18.52 -15.62 -3.95
CA ALA A 64 -18.86 -14.29 -3.46
C ALA A 64 -18.71 -14.24 -1.94
N ASN A 65 -17.95 -13.27 -1.44
CA ASN A 65 -17.60 -13.07 -0.02
C ASN A 65 -16.59 -14.08 0.58
N ASP A 66 -15.84 -14.78 -0.26
CA ASP A 66 -14.67 -15.54 0.19
C ASP A 66 -13.41 -14.66 0.04
N ASP A 67 -12.80 -14.28 1.16
CA ASP A 67 -11.61 -13.42 1.21
C ASP A 67 -10.36 -14.12 0.63
N VAL A 68 -10.27 -15.45 0.74
CA VAL A 68 -9.18 -16.22 0.15
C VAL A 68 -9.34 -16.25 -1.37
N ALA A 69 -10.56 -16.47 -1.86
CA ALA A 69 -10.87 -16.39 -3.28
C ALA A 69 -10.62 -14.98 -3.84
N LEU A 70 -10.92 -13.93 -3.07
CA LEU A 70 -10.63 -12.54 -3.43
C LEU A 70 -9.13 -12.30 -3.59
N GLU A 71 -8.31 -12.74 -2.63
CA GLU A 71 -6.85 -12.56 -2.71
C GLU A 71 -6.25 -13.35 -3.87
N GLN A 72 -6.67 -14.60 -4.07
CA GLN A 72 -6.24 -15.40 -5.22
C GLN A 72 -6.66 -14.75 -6.55
N GLY A 73 -7.86 -14.16 -6.59
CA GLY A 73 -8.33 -13.38 -7.73
C GLY A 73 -7.47 -12.15 -8.00
N ARG A 74 -7.01 -11.45 -6.95
CA ARG A 74 -6.07 -10.33 -7.07
C ARG A 74 -4.75 -10.79 -7.68
N GLU A 75 -4.14 -11.86 -7.15
CA GLU A 75 -2.87 -12.39 -7.67
C GLU A 75 -2.96 -12.72 -9.17
N GLN A 76 -4.05 -13.39 -9.58
CA GLN A 76 -4.31 -13.70 -10.98
C GLN A 76 -4.51 -12.46 -11.84
N PHE A 77 -5.26 -11.48 -11.32
CA PHE A 77 -5.48 -10.21 -12.00
C PHE A 77 -4.17 -9.46 -12.22
N MET A 78 -3.28 -9.42 -11.23
CA MET A 78 -1.96 -8.81 -11.38
C MET A 78 -1.12 -9.51 -12.44
N ALA A 79 -1.16 -10.84 -12.46
CA ALA A 79 -0.40 -11.64 -13.43
C ALA A 79 -0.92 -11.53 -14.88
N GLN A 80 -2.23 -11.35 -15.08
CA GLN A 80 -2.86 -11.55 -16.40
C GLN A 80 -3.63 -10.34 -16.92
N CYS A 81 -4.20 -9.50 -16.04
CA CYS A 81 -5.13 -8.44 -16.42
C CYS A 81 -4.53 -7.03 -16.24
N ALA A 82 -3.66 -6.84 -15.24
CA ALA A 82 -3.15 -5.52 -14.84
C ALA A 82 -2.33 -4.82 -15.93
N THR A 83 -1.74 -5.56 -16.88
CA THR A 83 -1.05 -4.97 -18.04
C THR A 83 -1.99 -4.08 -18.88
N CYS A 84 -3.25 -4.49 -19.03
CA CYS A 84 -4.27 -3.73 -19.77
C CYS A 84 -5.15 -2.89 -18.85
N HIS A 85 -5.60 -3.46 -17.73
CA HIS A 85 -6.54 -2.83 -16.80
C HIS A 85 -5.89 -1.93 -15.75
N GLY A 86 -4.57 -1.96 -15.62
CA GLY A 86 -3.87 -1.31 -14.51
C GLY A 86 -4.00 -2.11 -13.22
N VAL A 87 -3.03 -1.95 -12.31
CA VAL A 87 -3.10 -2.56 -10.96
C VAL A 87 -4.26 -1.99 -10.14
N ASP A 88 -4.65 -0.75 -10.47
CA ASP A 88 -5.76 -0.01 -9.90
C ASP A 88 -7.10 -0.30 -10.60
N GLY A 89 -7.11 -1.01 -11.72
CA GLY A 89 -8.34 -1.35 -12.45
C GLY A 89 -8.94 -0.22 -13.31
N HIS A 90 -8.32 0.95 -13.41
CA HIS A 90 -8.86 2.09 -14.17
C HIS A 90 -8.69 1.98 -15.69
N GLY A 91 -7.83 1.08 -16.18
CA GLY A 91 -7.53 0.92 -17.61
C GLY A 91 -6.59 1.99 -18.18
N SER A 92 -5.99 2.82 -17.31
CA SER A 92 -5.14 3.97 -17.68
C SER A 92 -3.70 3.57 -18.05
N THR A 93 -3.45 2.30 -18.39
CA THR A 93 -2.11 1.86 -18.80
C THR A 93 -1.78 2.32 -20.22
N VAL A 94 -0.50 2.27 -20.59
CA VAL A 94 -0.08 2.58 -21.98
C VAL A 94 -0.80 1.67 -22.98
N ILE A 95 -1.00 0.40 -22.64
CA ILE A 95 -1.75 -0.53 -23.50
C ILE A 95 -3.25 -0.17 -23.46
N GLY A 96 -3.83 -0.04 -22.26
CA GLY A 96 -5.27 0.18 -22.12
C GLY A 96 -5.78 1.47 -22.76
N THR A 97 -4.97 2.52 -22.74
CA THR A 97 -5.26 3.81 -23.38
C THR A 97 -5.00 3.84 -24.89
N ASN A 98 -4.39 2.80 -25.47
CA ASN A 98 -4.12 2.70 -26.91
C ASN A 98 -4.95 1.60 -27.61
N GLU A 99 -5.73 0.81 -26.88
CA GLU A 99 -6.66 -0.19 -27.44
C GLU A 99 -7.94 0.42 -28.03
N TYR A 100 -8.54 -0.27 -29.01
CA TYR A 100 -9.83 0.10 -29.60
C TYR A 100 -10.81 -1.09 -29.58
N PRO A 101 -11.86 -1.05 -28.74
CA PRO A 101 -12.18 0.00 -27.77
C PRO A 101 -11.17 0.10 -26.62
N ARG A 102 -11.12 1.26 -25.96
CA ARG A 102 -10.31 1.49 -24.75
C ARG A 102 -10.66 0.47 -23.67
N VAL A 103 -9.66 0.07 -22.89
CA VAL A 103 -9.89 -0.82 -21.74
C VAL A 103 -10.86 -0.15 -20.77
N PRO A 104 -11.92 -0.83 -20.32
CA PRO A 104 -12.91 -0.21 -19.46
C PRO A 104 -12.35 0.02 -18.05
N ASP A 105 -12.76 1.14 -17.46
CA ASP A 105 -12.60 1.37 -16.03
C ASP A 105 -13.47 0.37 -15.25
N LEU A 106 -12.81 -0.49 -14.47
CA LEU A 106 -13.45 -1.51 -13.66
C LEU A 106 -14.20 -0.92 -12.47
N HIS A 107 -13.89 0.31 -12.05
CA HIS A 107 -14.64 1.04 -11.02
C HIS A 107 -15.97 1.59 -11.53
N SER A 108 -16.10 1.74 -12.85
CA SER A 108 -17.26 2.42 -13.43
C SER A 108 -18.57 1.69 -13.12
N ASP A 109 -19.62 2.49 -12.91
CA ASP A 109 -21.01 2.02 -12.76
C ASP A 109 -21.42 1.06 -13.89
N LEU A 110 -20.90 1.27 -15.09
CA LEU A 110 -21.18 0.44 -16.26
C LEU A 110 -20.65 -0.98 -16.10
N THR A 111 -19.45 -1.14 -15.55
CA THR A 111 -18.86 -2.44 -15.24
C THR A 111 -19.53 -3.04 -14.01
N GLN A 112 -19.70 -2.24 -12.95
CA GLN A 112 -20.21 -2.72 -11.67
C GLN A 112 -21.71 -3.05 -11.68
N ARG A 113 -22.49 -2.61 -12.67
CA ARG A 113 -23.90 -3.00 -12.85
C ARG A 113 -24.12 -4.28 -13.66
N MET A 114 -23.08 -4.79 -14.33
CA MET A 114 -23.16 -6.09 -15.01
C MET A 114 -23.44 -7.18 -13.97
N SER A 115 -24.07 -8.30 -14.35
CA SER A 115 -24.20 -9.44 -13.44
C SER A 115 -22.86 -10.16 -13.28
N ASP A 116 -22.70 -10.93 -12.20
CA ASP A 116 -21.48 -11.73 -11.98
C ASP A 116 -21.24 -12.69 -13.15
N GLY A 117 -22.31 -13.33 -13.64
CA GLY A 117 -22.27 -14.20 -14.82
C GLY A 117 -21.87 -13.49 -16.12
N GLU A 118 -22.23 -12.22 -16.31
CA GLU A 118 -21.77 -11.45 -17.47
C GLU A 118 -20.26 -11.15 -17.41
N ILE A 119 -19.76 -10.76 -16.24
CA ILE A 119 -18.32 -10.52 -16.03
C ILE A 119 -17.55 -11.83 -16.22
N HIS A 120 -18.03 -12.91 -15.60
CA HIS A 120 -17.46 -14.26 -15.75
C HIS A 120 -17.39 -14.70 -17.22
N TYR A 121 -18.49 -14.53 -17.97
CA TYR A 121 -18.55 -14.88 -19.38
C TYR A 121 -17.53 -14.10 -20.22
N ILE A 122 -17.37 -12.80 -19.95
CA ILE A 122 -16.39 -11.94 -20.64
C ILE A 122 -14.96 -12.37 -20.32
N ILE A 123 -14.64 -12.71 -19.07
CA ILE A 123 -13.31 -13.19 -18.69
C ILE A 123 -12.98 -14.49 -19.44
N GLN A 124 -13.91 -15.45 -19.43
CA GLN A 124 -13.67 -16.74 -20.06
C GLN A 124 -13.53 -16.64 -21.58
N ASN A 125 -14.37 -15.85 -22.24
CA ASN A 125 -14.49 -15.87 -23.70
C ASN A 125 -13.82 -14.69 -24.39
N GLY A 126 -13.35 -13.71 -23.62
CA GLY A 126 -12.87 -12.44 -24.15
C GLY A 126 -13.99 -11.65 -24.82
N VAL A 127 -13.61 -10.64 -25.61
CA VAL A 127 -14.55 -9.92 -26.47
C VAL A 127 -13.99 -9.89 -27.88
N GLN A 128 -14.74 -10.48 -28.81
CA GLN A 128 -14.32 -10.53 -30.21
C GLN A 128 -14.16 -9.11 -30.78
N LEU A 129 -13.14 -8.92 -31.62
CA LEU A 129 -12.79 -7.63 -32.23
C LEU A 129 -12.33 -6.55 -31.23
N THR A 130 -11.84 -6.96 -30.06
CA THR A 130 -11.19 -6.07 -29.09
C THR A 130 -9.87 -6.67 -28.60
N GLY A 131 -9.09 -5.89 -27.84
CA GLY A 131 -7.89 -6.37 -27.14
C GLY A 131 -8.17 -7.23 -25.89
N MET A 132 -9.42 -7.65 -25.63
CA MET A 132 -9.77 -8.48 -24.47
C MET A 132 -9.69 -9.97 -24.83
N PRO A 133 -8.65 -10.70 -24.41
CA PRO A 133 -8.45 -12.10 -24.76
C PRO A 133 -9.38 -13.03 -23.97
N ALA A 134 -9.60 -14.24 -24.49
CA ALA A 134 -10.30 -15.31 -23.79
C ALA A 134 -9.37 -15.99 -22.78
N MET A 135 -9.76 -16.06 -21.51
CA MET A 135 -8.95 -16.62 -20.42
C MET A 135 -9.47 -17.98 -19.93
N ARG A 136 -9.96 -18.82 -20.84
CA ARG A 136 -10.34 -20.21 -20.52
C ARG A 136 -9.14 -20.98 -20.00
N GLY A 137 -9.15 -21.29 -18.70
CA GLY A 137 -8.44 -22.39 -18.05
C GLY A 137 -7.08 -22.75 -18.65
N ILE A 138 -6.11 -21.83 -18.70
CA ILE A 138 -4.74 -22.19 -19.14
C ILE A 138 -4.09 -23.19 -18.15
N HIS A 139 -4.65 -23.37 -16.93
CA HIS A 139 -4.19 -24.38 -15.95
C HIS A 139 -5.29 -25.10 -15.13
N SER A 140 -6.57 -25.10 -15.51
CA SER A 140 -7.64 -25.75 -14.71
C SER A 140 -8.84 -26.18 -15.56
N GLU A 141 -9.32 -27.41 -15.34
CA GLU A 141 -10.58 -27.95 -15.90
C GLU A 141 -11.85 -27.38 -15.21
N THR A 142 -11.68 -26.50 -14.21
CA THR A 142 -12.79 -25.96 -13.40
C THR A 142 -12.92 -24.43 -13.53
N ASP A 143 -14.16 -23.94 -13.58
CA ASP A 143 -14.54 -22.51 -13.68
C ASP A 143 -14.11 -21.66 -12.46
N SER A 144 -13.52 -22.25 -11.40
CA SER A 144 -13.24 -21.57 -10.13
C SER A 144 -12.33 -20.36 -10.26
N GLU A 145 -11.34 -20.41 -11.15
CA GLU A 145 -10.36 -19.33 -11.27
C GLU A 145 -10.97 -18.05 -11.86
N SER A 146 -11.84 -18.18 -12.86
CA SER A 146 -12.56 -17.03 -13.41
C SER A 146 -13.52 -16.42 -12.38
N TRP A 147 -14.10 -17.22 -11.48
CA TRP A 147 -14.93 -16.70 -10.39
C TRP A 147 -14.14 -15.92 -9.33
N LYS A 148 -12.90 -16.30 -9.04
CA LYS A 148 -11.99 -15.53 -8.18
C LYS A 148 -11.70 -14.15 -8.78
N LEU A 149 -11.43 -14.09 -10.09
CA LEU A 149 -11.27 -12.82 -10.82
C LEU A 149 -12.54 -11.95 -10.74
N VAL A 150 -13.74 -12.53 -10.84
CA VAL A 150 -15.00 -11.80 -10.63
C VAL A 150 -15.06 -11.23 -9.21
N SER A 151 -14.71 -12.00 -8.18
CA SER A 151 -14.65 -11.51 -6.79
C SER A 151 -13.73 -10.29 -6.67
N PHE A 152 -12.56 -10.31 -7.32
CA PHE A 152 -11.64 -9.18 -7.32
C PHE A 152 -12.12 -7.99 -8.14
N ILE A 153 -12.72 -8.19 -9.32
CA ILE A 153 -13.30 -7.07 -10.10
C ILE A 153 -14.42 -6.38 -9.30
N ARG A 154 -15.18 -7.12 -8.50
CA ARG A 154 -16.19 -6.55 -7.60
C ARG A 154 -15.60 -5.75 -6.45
N SER A 155 -14.35 -5.96 -6.05
CA SER A 155 -13.72 -5.12 -5.02
C SER A 155 -13.36 -3.73 -5.55
N PHE A 156 -13.26 -3.53 -6.87
CA PHE A 156 -13.13 -2.19 -7.47
C PHE A 156 -14.43 -1.39 -7.46
N ARG A 157 -15.53 -1.91 -6.90
CA ARG A 157 -16.73 -1.09 -6.77
C ARG A 157 -16.43 0.07 -5.82
N SER A 158 -16.22 1.26 -6.37
CA SER A 158 -16.20 2.48 -5.59
C SER A 158 -17.45 2.54 -4.73
N SER A 159 -17.28 2.91 -3.47
CA SER A 159 -18.41 3.23 -2.60
C SER A 159 -19.32 4.20 -3.37
N THR A 160 -20.61 3.87 -3.51
CA THR A 160 -21.53 4.81 -4.13
C THR A 160 -21.59 6.07 -3.27
N TYR A 161 -22.01 7.22 -3.80
CA TYR A 161 -22.24 8.41 -2.99
C TYR A 161 -23.14 8.13 -1.76
N GLN A 162 -24.05 7.16 -1.87
CA GLN A 162 -24.91 6.70 -0.78
C GLN A 162 -24.14 5.86 0.25
N ASP A 163 -23.27 4.95 -0.19
CA ASP A 163 -22.41 4.16 0.71
C ASP A 163 -21.42 5.06 1.45
N ALA A 164 -20.80 6.02 0.77
CA ALA A 164 -19.87 6.98 1.39
C ALA A 164 -20.57 7.93 2.38
N ALA A 165 -21.83 8.28 2.14
CA ALA A 165 -22.64 9.07 3.05
C ALA A 165 -23.08 8.25 4.27
N LEU A 166 -23.47 6.98 4.06
CA LEU A 166 -23.80 6.05 5.12
C LEU A 166 -22.57 5.79 6.01
N GLN A 167 -21.41 5.51 5.42
CA GLN A 167 -20.15 5.33 6.16
C GLN A 167 -19.83 6.54 7.02
N ARG A 168 -19.93 7.76 6.48
CA ARG A 168 -19.73 9.00 7.27
C ARG A 168 -20.74 9.15 8.42
N SER A 169 -22.01 8.82 8.18
CA SER A 169 -23.03 8.85 9.24
C SER A 169 -22.76 7.82 10.32
N VAL A 170 -22.44 6.58 9.93
CA VAL A 170 -22.15 5.46 10.84
C VAL A 170 -20.91 5.77 11.68
N MET A 171 -19.85 6.29 11.07
CA MET A 171 -18.64 6.69 11.77
C MET A 171 -18.87 7.77 12.84
N GLY A 172 -19.89 8.62 12.66
CA GLY A 172 -20.25 9.65 13.63
C GLY A 172 -21.04 9.15 14.83
N SER A 173 -21.65 7.95 14.76
CA SER A 173 -22.49 7.38 15.82
C SER A 173 -21.95 6.06 16.40
N ALA A 174 -21.10 5.36 15.66
CA ALA A 174 -20.49 4.11 16.08
C ALA A 174 -19.40 4.33 17.14
N HIS A 175 -19.16 3.32 17.95
CA HIS A 175 -18.09 3.29 18.94
C HIS A 175 -17.15 2.11 18.65
N TYR A 176 -15.96 2.20 19.24
CA TYR A 176 -14.93 1.18 19.14
C TYR A 176 -15.24 0.01 20.07
N VAL A 177 -15.12 -1.21 19.57
CA VAL A 177 -15.48 -2.47 20.29
C VAL A 177 -14.31 -3.44 20.45
N GLY A 178 -13.12 -3.08 19.95
CA GLY A 178 -11.91 -3.88 20.05
C GLY A 178 -11.85 -5.05 19.07
N SER A 179 -10.64 -5.49 18.77
CA SER A 179 -10.34 -6.51 17.76
C SER A 179 -10.92 -7.90 18.11
N GLU A 180 -11.09 -8.22 19.39
CA GLU A 180 -11.68 -9.49 19.83
C GLU A 180 -13.12 -9.67 19.33
N SER A 181 -13.88 -8.58 19.23
CA SER A 181 -15.25 -8.58 18.68
C SER A 181 -15.30 -9.02 17.22
N CYS A 182 -14.20 -8.85 16.47
CA CYS A 182 -14.07 -9.25 15.07
C CYS A 182 -13.78 -10.76 14.91
N ALA A 183 -13.17 -11.40 15.91
CA ALA A 183 -12.61 -12.75 15.82
C ALA A 183 -13.65 -13.83 15.51
N LYS A 184 -14.90 -13.65 15.95
CA LYS A 184 -15.98 -14.62 15.74
C LYS A 184 -16.34 -14.79 14.26
N CYS A 185 -16.37 -13.70 13.50
CA CYS A 185 -16.74 -13.70 12.08
C CYS A 185 -15.51 -13.76 11.17
N HIS A 186 -14.39 -13.17 11.59
CA HIS A 186 -13.14 -13.07 10.82
C HIS A 186 -11.99 -13.87 11.47
N ALA A 187 -12.27 -15.11 11.88
CA ALA A 187 -11.34 -15.92 12.67
C ALA A 187 -9.96 -16.09 12.00
N GLU A 188 -9.91 -16.37 10.70
CA GLU A 188 -8.64 -16.57 10.00
C GLU A 188 -7.79 -15.29 9.99
N LEU A 189 -8.40 -14.15 9.65
CA LEU A 189 -7.71 -12.86 9.64
C LEU A 189 -7.23 -12.48 11.04
N TYR A 190 -8.07 -12.69 12.06
CA TYR A 190 -7.71 -12.44 13.45
C TYR A 190 -6.52 -13.30 13.90
N GLU A 191 -6.52 -14.59 13.58
CA GLU A 191 -5.45 -15.53 13.93
C GLU A 191 -4.13 -15.23 13.23
N ARG A 192 -4.17 -14.66 12.02
CA ARG A 192 -2.99 -14.16 11.31
C ARG A 192 -2.52 -12.84 11.91
N TRP A 193 -3.44 -11.89 12.13
CA TRP A 193 -3.13 -10.54 12.60
C TRP A 193 -2.52 -10.56 13.99
N LYS A 194 -3.05 -11.38 14.90
CA LYS A 194 -2.56 -11.46 16.29
C LYS A 194 -1.10 -11.93 16.40
N LYS A 195 -0.50 -12.47 15.33
CA LYS A 195 0.91 -12.90 15.27
C LYS A 195 1.82 -11.81 14.69
N THR A 196 1.25 -10.74 14.16
CA THR A 196 2.00 -9.64 13.55
C THR A 196 2.67 -8.78 14.63
N PRO A 197 3.74 -8.05 14.27
CA PRO A 197 4.29 -7.02 15.16
C PRO A 197 3.29 -5.91 15.48
N MET A 198 2.34 -5.61 14.59
CA MET A 198 1.29 -4.59 14.82
C MET A 198 0.40 -4.94 16.02
N ALA A 199 0.06 -6.21 16.19
CA ALA A 199 -0.72 -6.72 17.33
C ALA A 199 0.10 -6.92 18.63
N ASN A 200 1.43 -6.78 18.57
CA ASN A 200 2.34 -7.15 19.65
C ASN A 200 3.46 -6.12 19.89
N VAL A 201 3.26 -4.88 19.47
CA VAL A 201 4.26 -3.82 19.60
C VAL A 201 4.37 -3.34 21.05
N VAL A 202 3.26 -3.32 21.78
CA VAL A 202 3.12 -3.01 23.21
C VAL A 202 2.67 -4.26 23.95
N ARG A 203 3.44 -4.70 24.94
CA ARG A 203 3.18 -5.92 25.71
C ARG A 203 3.26 -5.63 27.21
N ASP A 204 2.25 -6.06 27.97
CA ASP A 204 2.29 -6.06 29.43
C ASP A 204 3.09 -7.30 29.90
N PRO A 205 4.25 -7.13 30.58
CA PRO A 205 5.07 -8.25 31.01
C PRO A 205 4.42 -9.12 32.11
N ARG A 206 3.35 -8.66 32.76
CA ARG A 206 2.59 -9.45 33.75
C ARG A 206 1.69 -10.48 33.08
N GLU A 207 1.12 -10.14 31.93
CA GLU A 207 0.35 -11.06 31.09
C GLU A 207 1.26 -11.86 30.15
N HIS A 208 2.40 -11.27 29.78
CA HIS A 208 3.37 -11.84 28.84
C HIS A 208 4.78 -11.79 29.41
N PRO A 209 5.14 -12.70 30.33
CA PRO A 209 6.48 -12.72 30.94
C PRO A 209 7.62 -12.84 29.94
N ASP A 210 7.35 -13.41 28.75
CA ASP A 210 8.27 -13.51 27.62
C ASP A 210 8.57 -12.17 26.92
N ALA A 211 7.80 -11.11 27.22
CA ALA A 211 7.98 -9.81 26.60
C ALA A 211 9.31 -9.15 26.96
N ILE A 212 9.88 -9.41 28.14
CA ILE A 212 11.22 -8.93 28.51
C ILE A 212 12.24 -9.96 28.02
N ILE A 213 12.94 -9.65 26.93
CA ILE A 213 13.90 -10.57 26.29
C ILE A 213 15.20 -10.71 27.10
N PRO A 214 15.86 -9.64 27.57
CA PRO A 214 17.14 -9.78 28.27
C PRO A 214 17.00 -10.19 29.73
N ASP A 215 18.05 -10.80 30.26
CA ASP A 215 18.22 -10.93 31.71
C ASP A 215 18.45 -9.55 32.35
N LEU A 216 17.50 -9.10 33.15
CA LEU A 216 17.57 -7.80 33.84
C LEU A 216 18.76 -7.68 34.80
N ASN A 217 19.33 -8.79 35.30
CA ASN A 217 20.51 -8.75 36.16
C ASN A 217 21.76 -8.26 35.41
N THR A 218 21.78 -8.38 34.09
CA THR A 218 22.86 -7.88 33.23
C THR A 218 22.79 -6.38 32.98
N ASN A 219 21.72 -5.71 33.42
CA ASN A 219 21.52 -4.27 33.20
C ASN A 219 22.47 -3.45 34.08
N ASN A 220 23.47 -2.86 33.42
CA ASN A 220 24.47 -1.99 33.99
C ASN A 220 24.25 -0.49 33.67
N VAL A 221 23.13 -0.14 33.01
CA VAL A 221 22.83 1.24 32.58
C VAL A 221 21.93 1.95 33.58
N ALA A 222 20.74 1.41 33.82
CA ALA A 222 19.80 1.93 34.82
C ALA A 222 18.91 0.78 35.29
N LYS A 223 19.07 0.38 36.56
CA LYS A 223 18.39 -0.79 37.12
C LYS A 223 16.90 -0.51 37.34
N PHE A 224 16.07 -1.51 37.07
CA PHE A 224 14.65 -1.53 37.38
C PHE A 224 14.22 -2.98 37.66
N THR A 225 13.06 -3.16 38.28
CA THR A 225 12.43 -4.48 38.50
C THR A 225 11.27 -4.69 37.52
N VAL A 226 10.88 -5.95 37.32
CA VAL A 226 9.73 -6.31 36.46
C VAL A 226 8.46 -5.60 36.92
N ASP A 227 8.23 -5.49 38.23
CA ASP A 227 7.05 -4.82 38.80
C ASP A 227 6.96 -3.32 38.47
N GLN A 228 8.09 -2.68 38.13
CA GLN A 228 8.10 -1.28 37.68
C GLN A 228 7.71 -1.13 36.21
N VAL A 229 7.75 -2.21 35.42
CA VAL A 229 7.47 -2.19 34.00
C VAL A 229 5.98 -2.47 33.77
N ALA A 230 5.26 -1.43 33.39
CA ALA A 230 3.88 -1.55 32.94
C ALA A 230 3.82 -2.07 31.49
N PHE A 231 4.70 -1.58 30.61
CA PHE A 231 4.77 -2.01 29.22
C PHE A 231 6.20 -2.17 28.70
N VAL A 232 6.35 -3.10 27.76
CA VAL A 232 7.52 -3.25 26.90
C VAL A 232 7.12 -2.88 25.46
N TYR A 233 7.83 -1.93 24.85
CA TYR A 233 7.63 -1.59 23.44
C TYR A 233 8.74 -2.20 22.59
N GLY A 234 8.36 -2.97 21.58
CA GLY A 234 9.24 -3.52 20.55
C GLY A 234 9.83 -4.91 20.87
N SER A 235 10.05 -5.68 19.80
CA SER A 235 10.51 -7.08 19.87
C SER A 235 11.50 -7.48 18.76
N ARG A 236 11.85 -6.54 17.86
CA ARG A 236 12.69 -6.81 16.67
C ARG A 236 14.10 -6.25 16.79
N TRP A 237 14.21 -4.92 16.92
CA TRP A 237 15.51 -4.23 16.94
C TRP A 237 15.90 -3.75 18.34
N LYS A 238 14.93 -3.22 19.08
CA LYS A 238 15.14 -2.70 20.43
C LYS A 238 13.90 -2.92 21.30
N GLN A 239 14.12 -2.96 22.61
CA GLN A 239 13.06 -2.90 23.61
C GLN A 239 13.19 -1.64 24.46
N ARG A 240 12.07 -0.96 24.67
CA ARG A 240 11.94 0.13 25.64
C ARG A 240 10.95 -0.27 26.72
N TYR A 241 11.20 0.20 27.92
CA TYR A 241 10.46 -0.19 29.12
C TYR A 241 9.76 1.05 29.67
N PHE A 242 8.49 0.92 30.03
CA PHE A 242 7.67 2.03 30.46
C PHE A 242 7.04 1.71 31.80
N THR A 243 7.03 2.70 32.68
CA THR A 243 6.35 2.62 33.97
C THR A 243 5.08 3.46 33.93
N LYS A 244 4.09 3.09 34.74
CA LYS A 244 2.82 3.82 34.82
C LYS A 244 2.86 4.78 36.00
N ILE A 245 2.54 6.05 35.77
CA ILE A 245 2.39 7.07 36.83
C ILE A 245 1.02 7.74 36.64
N GLY A 246 0.12 7.54 37.59
CA GLY A 246 -1.28 7.93 37.42
C GLY A 246 -1.92 7.21 36.23
N ASN A 247 -2.44 7.97 35.27
CA ASN A 247 -3.10 7.45 34.07
C ASN A 247 -2.20 7.48 32.81
N ASP A 248 -0.94 7.88 32.92
CA ASP A 248 -0.01 7.98 31.79
C ASP A 248 1.20 7.05 31.98
N TYR A 249 1.98 6.86 30.93
CA TYR A 249 3.16 6.01 30.94
C TYR A 249 4.40 6.82 30.61
N TYR A 250 5.52 6.39 31.20
CA TYR A 250 6.77 7.13 31.13
C TYR A 250 7.92 6.18 30.80
N PRO A 251 8.77 6.52 29.82
CA PRO A 251 9.90 5.68 29.46
C PRO A 251 10.96 5.67 30.57
N LEU A 252 11.40 4.47 30.93
CA LEU A 252 12.61 4.30 31.72
C LEU A 252 13.84 4.76 30.91
N PRO A 253 14.92 5.25 31.54
CA PRO A 253 16.09 5.82 30.86
C PRO A 253 17.03 4.76 30.25
N VAL A 254 16.50 3.60 29.88
CA VAL A 254 17.25 2.45 29.40
C VAL A 254 16.48 1.73 28.28
N GLN A 255 17.22 1.22 27.31
CA GLN A 255 16.70 0.37 26.25
C GLN A 255 17.63 -0.82 26.02
N TRP A 256 17.07 -1.91 25.51
CA TRP A 256 17.82 -3.09 25.10
C TRP A 256 17.99 -3.09 23.59
N ASP A 257 19.23 -3.21 23.11
CA ASP A 257 19.55 -3.50 21.72
C ASP A 257 19.51 -5.02 21.51
N ILE A 258 18.53 -5.50 20.74
CA ILE A 258 18.29 -6.93 20.55
C ILE A 258 19.41 -7.55 19.70
N GLY A 259 19.84 -6.85 18.63
CA GLY A 259 20.82 -7.37 17.68
C GLY A 259 22.21 -7.50 18.30
N ASN A 260 22.63 -6.47 19.04
CA ASN A 260 23.94 -6.43 19.69
C ASN A 260 23.94 -7.03 21.10
N LYS A 261 22.77 -7.46 21.60
CA LYS A 261 22.56 -8.02 22.95
C LYS A 261 23.17 -7.13 24.04
N LYS A 262 22.84 -5.84 24.02
CA LYS A 262 23.47 -4.85 24.90
C LYS A 262 22.46 -3.84 25.46
N TRP A 263 22.63 -3.52 26.74
CA TRP A 263 21.95 -2.41 27.38
C TRP A 263 22.53 -1.07 26.94
N THR A 264 21.67 -0.13 26.57
CA THR A 264 22.05 1.24 26.19
C THR A 264 21.15 2.26 26.87
N LYS A 265 21.67 3.47 27.09
CA LYS A 265 20.87 4.58 27.63
C LYS A 265 19.79 4.93 26.62
N TYR A 266 18.54 4.99 27.05
CA TYR A 266 17.49 5.58 26.24
C TYR A 266 17.47 7.09 26.50
N HIS A 267 17.65 7.87 25.44
CA HIS A 267 17.59 9.33 25.51
C HIS A 267 17.11 9.87 24.16
N VAL A 268 16.15 10.79 24.22
CA VAL A 268 15.76 11.60 23.06
C VAL A 268 16.50 12.95 23.18
N PRO A 269 17.37 13.31 22.23
CA PRO A 269 18.11 14.56 22.27
C PRO A 269 17.19 15.78 22.26
N ASP A 270 17.59 16.85 22.95
CA ASP A 270 16.80 18.09 23.02
C ASP A 270 16.98 18.98 21.78
N THR A 271 18.09 18.81 21.06
CA THR A 271 18.43 19.55 19.83
C THR A 271 18.85 18.59 18.73
N GLY A 272 18.60 18.96 17.48
CA GLY A 272 18.96 18.14 16.31
C GLY A 272 18.22 16.80 16.22
N ALA A 273 17.05 16.71 16.84
CA ALA A 273 16.18 15.53 16.84
C ALA A 273 14.74 15.94 16.52
N ASP A 274 13.77 15.13 16.95
CA ASP A 274 12.35 15.40 16.76
C ASP A 274 11.94 16.78 17.31
N TRP A 275 11.19 17.54 16.52
CA TRP A 275 10.82 18.93 16.84
C TRP A 275 10.07 19.05 18.18
N TRP A 276 9.28 18.03 18.53
CA TRP A 276 8.49 18.02 19.75
C TRP A 276 9.35 17.89 21.00
N ALA A 277 10.60 17.41 20.89
CA ALA A 277 11.49 17.22 22.03
C ALA A 277 11.76 18.53 22.79
N ALA A 278 11.77 19.67 22.08
CA ALA A 278 11.94 21.00 22.67
C ALA A 278 10.77 21.44 23.59
N TYR A 279 9.62 20.76 23.51
CA TYR A 279 8.43 21.06 24.31
C TYR A 279 8.30 20.18 25.56
N TYR A 280 9.23 19.25 25.77
CA TYR A 280 9.22 18.35 26.93
C TYR A 280 10.59 18.33 27.62
N PRO A 281 10.63 18.18 28.96
CA PRO A 281 11.90 18.11 29.70
C PRO A 281 12.80 16.97 29.19
N SER A 282 14.12 17.16 29.24
CA SER A 282 15.12 16.18 28.77
C SER A 282 15.03 14.80 29.44
N ASP A 283 14.48 14.78 30.65
CA ASP A 283 14.26 13.58 31.44
C ASP A 283 13.08 12.77 30.89
N ASN A 284 13.35 11.53 30.49
CA ASN A 284 12.35 10.60 29.99
C ASN A 284 11.19 10.38 30.97
N MET A 285 11.46 10.42 32.28
CA MET A 285 10.43 10.26 33.31
C MET A 285 9.47 11.45 33.43
N GLN A 286 9.69 12.50 32.64
CA GLN A 286 8.82 13.67 32.50
C GLN A 286 8.25 13.80 31.08
N ARG A 287 8.45 12.77 30.23
CA ARG A 287 7.93 12.68 28.86
C ARG A 287 6.84 11.60 28.79
N PRO A 288 5.55 11.97 28.92
CA PRO A 288 4.47 11.00 28.83
C PRO A 288 4.38 10.37 27.43
N THR A 289 3.96 9.10 27.36
CA THR A 289 3.73 8.38 26.11
C THR A 289 2.49 8.85 25.38
N GLY A 290 1.47 9.37 26.08
CA GLY A 290 0.24 9.84 25.47
C GLY A 290 0.45 10.75 24.25
N PRO A 291 1.19 11.86 24.41
CA PRO A 291 1.48 12.76 23.29
C PRO A 291 2.51 12.25 22.28
N THR A 292 3.37 11.32 22.66
CA THR A 292 4.58 10.98 21.88
C THR A 292 4.51 9.61 21.21
N CYS A 293 3.61 8.73 21.65
CA CYS A 293 3.59 7.32 21.27
C CYS A 293 2.17 6.76 21.12
N ASP A 294 1.26 7.03 22.06
CA ASP A 294 0.10 6.15 22.28
C ASP A 294 -0.97 6.27 21.20
N GLY A 295 -1.11 7.44 20.57
CA GLY A 295 -2.02 7.57 19.43
C GLY A 295 -1.65 6.69 18.23
N CYS A 296 -0.39 6.27 18.10
CA CYS A 296 0.04 5.31 17.06
C CYS A 296 0.04 3.85 17.53
N HIS A 297 0.01 3.59 18.85
CA HIS A 297 0.18 2.27 19.45
C HIS A 297 -1.05 1.79 20.22
N SER A 298 -2.21 2.36 19.91
CA SER A 298 -3.49 1.98 20.50
C SER A 298 -4.64 2.30 19.54
N VAL A 299 -5.82 1.83 19.90
CA VAL A 299 -7.09 2.18 19.26
C VAL A 299 -7.84 3.16 20.14
N ASN A 300 -8.30 4.25 19.51
CA ASN A 300 -9.15 5.27 20.13
C ASN A 300 -8.57 5.88 21.41
N TYR A 301 -7.30 6.29 21.37
CA TYR A 301 -6.66 7.00 22.47
C TYR A 301 -7.33 8.36 22.71
N ASP A 302 -7.88 8.56 23.90
CA ASP A 302 -8.45 9.84 24.33
C ASP A 302 -7.38 10.71 25.00
N ILE A 303 -7.14 11.90 24.44
CA ILE A 303 -6.08 12.79 24.92
C ILE A 303 -6.38 13.45 26.27
N HIS A 304 -7.62 13.40 26.76
CA HIS A 304 -8.04 13.98 28.03
C HIS A 304 -8.10 12.91 29.12
N THR A 305 -8.79 11.79 28.87
CA THR A 305 -8.96 10.70 29.85
C THR A 305 -7.77 9.75 29.90
N LYS A 306 -6.97 9.69 28.83
CA LYS A 306 -5.84 8.75 28.63
C LYS A 306 -6.29 7.30 28.46
N GLU A 307 -7.57 7.09 28.20
CA GLU A 307 -8.13 5.77 27.96
C GLU A 307 -7.92 5.35 26.50
N VAL A 308 -7.89 4.04 26.29
CA VAL A 308 -7.82 3.39 24.99
C VAL A 308 -8.91 2.33 24.94
N THR A 309 -9.43 2.05 23.75
CA THR A 309 -10.29 0.86 23.57
C THR A 309 -9.45 -0.41 23.63
N GLU A 310 -8.30 -0.40 22.99
CA GLU A 310 -7.33 -1.50 23.05
C GLU A 310 -5.90 -0.98 22.81
N TRP A 311 -4.92 -1.65 23.42
CA TRP A 311 -3.51 -1.43 23.10
C TRP A 311 -3.13 -2.16 21.82
N ASN A 312 -2.02 -1.73 21.20
CA ASN A 312 -1.53 -2.18 19.89
C ASN A 312 -2.30 -1.59 18.70
N VAL A 313 -1.84 -1.91 17.49
CA VAL A 313 -2.49 -1.51 16.24
C VAL A 313 -3.56 -2.55 15.91
N GLY A 314 -4.74 -2.33 16.50
CA GLY A 314 -5.93 -3.15 16.35
C GLY A 314 -6.69 -2.97 15.04
N CYS A 315 -7.67 -3.84 14.78
CA CYS A 315 -8.51 -3.83 13.58
C CYS A 315 -9.10 -2.44 13.31
N GLU A 316 -9.68 -1.83 14.34
CA GLU A 316 -10.39 -0.56 14.23
C GLU A 316 -9.45 0.65 14.05
N ARG A 317 -8.12 0.47 14.22
CA ARG A 317 -7.13 1.50 13.84
C ARG A 317 -7.09 1.71 12.33
N CYS A 318 -7.43 0.68 11.55
CA CYS A 318 -7.45 0.69 10.09
C CYS A 318 -8.89 0.68 9.52
N HIS A 319 -9.85 0.12 10.26
CA HIS A 319 -11.22 -0.08 9.81
C HIS A 319 -12.24 0.88 10.43
N GLY A 320 -11.81 1.77 11.33
CA GLY A 320 -12.70 2.66 12.06
C GLY A 320 -13.55 1.93 13.12
N PRO A 321 -14.45 2.64 13.82
CA PRO A 321 -15.29 2.05 14.87
C PRO A 321 -16.25 1.00 14.30
N GLY A 322 -16.27 -0.18 14.92
CA GLY A 322 -16.94 -1.38 14.40
C GLY A 322 -18.27 -1.74 15.05
N SER A 323 -18.77 -0.98 16.03
CA SER A 323 -19.99 -1.36 16.78
C SER A 323 -21.21 -1.64 15.90
N GLU A 324 -21.47 -0.78 14.91
CA GLU A 324 -22.59 -0.94 13.98
C GLU A 324 -22.39 -2.13 13.04
N HIS A 325 -21.15 -2.39 12.62
CA HIS A 325 -20.82 -3.54 11.78
C HIS A 325 -21.01 -4.86 12.53
N VAL A 326 -20.58 -4.91 13.79
CA VAL A 326 -20.74 -6.10 14.64
C VAL A 326 -22.21 -6.41 14.91
N ALA A 327 -23.04 -5.38 15.10
CA ALA A 327 -24.48 -5.55 15.29
C ALA A 327 -25.21 -5.92 13.99
N HIS A 328 -24.82 -5.30 12.87
CA HIS A 328 -25.55 -5.36 11.59
C HIS A 328 -24.57 -5.47 10.40
N PRO A 329 -23.89 -6.61 10.19
CA PRO A 329 -22.75 -6.68 9.29
C PRO A 329 -23.13 -6.43 7.83
N THR A 330 -22.56 -5.37 7.26
CA THR A 330 -22.61 -5.07 5.83
C THR A 330 -21.26 -4.54 5.36
N ARG A 331 -20.98 -4.59 4.06
CA ARG A 331 -19.76 -3.96 3.51
C ARG A 331 -19.76 -2.43 3.61
N ALA A 332 -20.93 -1.82 3.82
CA ALA A 332 -21.11 -0.37 3.81
C ALA A 332 -21.03 0.27 5.20
N ASN A 333 -20.99 -0.48 6.28
CA ASN A 333 -20.92 0.06 7.65
C ASN A 333 -19.62 -0.29 8.39
N ILE A 334 -18.60 -0.67 7.64
CA ILE A 334 -17.21 -0.74 8.09
C ILE A 334 -16.33 -0.16 6.98
N LEU A 335 -15.23 0.46 7.34
CA LEU A 335 -14.25 0.92 6.36
C LEU A 335 -13.40 -0.25 5.88
N ASN A 336 -13.04 -0.27 4.60
CA ASN A 336 -12.08 -1.22 4.05
C ASN A 336 -11.03 -0.45 3.23
N PRO A 337 -9.76 -0.35 3.70
CA PRO A 337 -8.72 0.39 3.01
C PRO A 337 -8.51 -0.03 1.55
N SER A 338 -8.76 -1.29 1.19
CA SER A 338 -8.65 -1.77 -0.20
C SER A 338 -9.81 -1.31 -1.12
N ALA A 339 -10.89 -0.78 -0.55
CA ALA A 339 -12.04 -0.24 -1.28
C ALA A 339 -12.14 1.30 -1.20
N MET A 340 -11.17 1.95 -0.56
CA MET A 340 -11.06 3.40 -0.53
C MET A 340 -10.35 3.91 -1.79
N ASP A 341 -10.44 5.22 -2.04
CA ASP A 341 -9.50 5.85 -2.97
C ASP A 341 -8.06 5.68 -2.48
N THR A 342 -7.11 5.79 -3.40
CA THR A 342 -5.71 5.45 -3.15
C THR A 342 -5.08 6.32 -2.07
N VAL A 343 -5.47 7.60 -1.97
CA VAL A 343 -4.97 8.51 -0.94
C VAL A 343 -5.50 8.11 0.43
N ALA A 344 -6.81 7.88 0.57
CA ALA A 344 -7.39 7.43 1.84
C ALA A 344 -6.88 6.05 2.28
N SER A 345 -6.62 5.15 1.31
CA SER A 345 -5.99 3.85 1.55
C SER A 345 -4.59 4.03 2.16
N ASP A 346 -3.76 4.89 1.58
CA ASP A 346 -2.40 5.16 2.08
C ASP A 346 -2.40 5.95 3.39
N ASP A 347 -3.31 6.91 3.56
CA ASP A 347 -3.49 7.69 4.79
C ASP A 347 -3.76 6.77 6.00
N THR A 348 -4.39 5.62 5.79
CA THR A 348 -4.57 4.57 6.81
C THR A 348 -3.23 4.08 7.37
N CYS A 349 -2.16 4.05 6.56
CA CYS A 349 -0.82 3.67 6.99
C CYS A 349 0.02 4.88 7.41
N ILE A 350 -0.06 5.98 6.65
CA ILE A 350 0.76 7.19 6.83
C ILE A 350 0.49 7.87 8.17
N GLN A 351 -0.72 7.74 8.74
CA GLN A 351 -1.05 8.25 10.08
C GLN A 351 -0.06 7.80 11.18
N CYS A 352 0.58 6.64 11.00
CA CYS A 352 1.58 6.11 11.93
C CYS A 352 2.98 6.02 11.27
N HIS A 353 3.06 5.62 10.00
CA HIS A 353 4.32 5.39 9.28
C HIS A 353 4.91 6.66 8.64
N SER A 354 4.79 7.80 9.31
CA SER A 354 5.35 9.07 8.86
C SER A 354 5.92 9.90 10.00
N GLN A 355 6.70 10.93 9.64
CA GLN A 355 7.06 12.04 10.49
C GLN A 355 6.35 13.30 10.02
N GLY A 356 5.85 14.09 10.97
CA GLY A 356 5.06 15.27 10.69
C GLY A 356 4.69 16.04 11.94
N ARG A 357 3.75 16.96 11.76
CA ARG A 357 3.26 17.87 12.80
C ARG A 357 1.74 17.97 12.73
N PRO A 358 1.05 18.10 13.88
CA PRO A 358 -0.36 18.45 13.86
C PRO A 358 -0.57 19.77 13.13
N ARG A 359 -1.55 19.83 12.23
CA ARG A 359 -1.93 21.05 11.49
C ARG A 359 -2.37 22.17 12.41
N ALA A 360 -3.01 21.81 13.53
CA ALA A 360 -3.45 22.74 14.57
C ALA A 360 -2.28 23.34 15.39
N GLY A 361 -1.05 22.83 15.23
CA GLY A 361 0.09 23.19 16.08
C GLY A 361 0.02 22.49 17.43
N LEU A 362 0.16 23.24 18.53
CA LEU A 362 0.03 22.71 19.88
C LEU A 362 -1.45 22.49 20.22
N ILE A 363 -1.77 21.36 20.86
CA ILE A 363 -3.12 20.99 21.28
C ILE A 363 -3.12 20.98 22.81
N ASP A 364 -3.96 21.81 23.42
CA ASP A 364 -3.96 22.09 24.86
C ASP A 364 -2.57 22.46 25.40
N GLY A 365 -1.81 23.25 24.62
CA GLY A 365 -0.46 23.67 24.95
C GLY A 365 0.61 22.57 24.86
N LYS A 366 0.28 21.39 24.31
CA LYS A 366 1.20 20.25 24.19
C LYS A 366 1.53 19.92 22.74
N ALA A 367 2.76 19.48 22.51
CA ALA A 367 3.22 18.98 21.22
C ALA A 367 2.88 17.48 21.08
N TYR A 368 2.23 17.09 19.99
CA TYR A 368 1.87 15.70 19.71
C TYR A 368 2.63 15.16 18.49
N ASP A 369 3.18 13.94 18.60
CA ASP A 369 3.93 13.27 17.53
C ASP A 369 3.07 12.28 16.72
N TRP A 370 1.78 12.61 16.59
CA TRP A 370 0.79 11.83 15.85
C TRP A 370 -0.43 12.70 15.50
N PRO A 371 -1.27 12.30 14.52
CA PRO A 371 -2.37 13.12 14.03
C PRO A 371 -3.58 13.09 14.96
N VAL A 372 -3.56 13.90 16.01
CA VAL A 372 -4.67 14.00 16.97
C VAL A 372 -5.97 14.43 16.26
N GLY A 373 -7.06 13.70 16.54
CA GLY A 373 -8.38 13.93 15.95
C GLY A 373 -8.58 13.32 14.56
N TYR A 374 -7.55 12.73 13.97
CA TYR A 374 -7.70 11.95 12.74
C TYR A 374 -8.29 10.57 13.05
N HIS A 375 -9.25 10.16 12.22
CA HIS A 375 -9.78 8.81 12.15
C HIS A 375 -9.75 8.37 10.69
N VAL A 376 -9.53 7.07 10.45
CA VAL A 376 -9.48 6.52 9.09
C VAL A 376 -10.74 6.88 8.32
N GLY A 377 -10.61 7.23 7.04
CA GLY A 377 -11.71 7.71 6.20
C GLY A 377 -11.88 9.23 6.22
N LEU A 378 -11.23 9.93 7.15
CA LEU A 378 -10.98 11.37 7.02
C LEU A 378 -9.77 11.61 6.12
N ARG A 379 -9.55 12.87 5.74
CA ARG A 379 -8.37 13.27 4.99
C ARG A 379 -7.24 13.59 5.94
N LEU A 380 -6.17 12.78 5.95
CA LEU A 380 -5.07 12.93 6.91
C LEU A 380 -4.41 14.31 6.82
N ALA A 381 -4.28 14.85 5.60
CA ALA A 381 -3.66 16.14 5.34
C ALA A 381 -4.33 17.33 6.06
N ASP A 382 -5.57 17.19 6.53
CA ASP A 382 -6.29 18.23 7.29
C ASP A 382 -5.87 18.25 8.77
N TYR A 383 -5.32 17.14 9.27
CA TYR A 383 -4.88 16.94 10.66
C TYR A 383 -3.36 16.89 10.80
N TRP A 384 -2.68 16.39 9.77
CA TRP A 384 -1.26 16.09 9.78
C TRP A 384 -0.57 16.77 8.60
N LYS A 385 0.52 17.49 8.91
CA LYS A 385 1.44 17.99 7.90
C LYS A 385 2.71 17.15 7.99
N LEU A 386 3.03 16.42 6.93
CA LEU A 386 4.33 15.73 6.83
C LEU A 386 5.48 16.74 6.98
N GLU A 387 6.59 16.27 7.56
CA GLU A 387 7.79 17.12 7.71
C GLU A 387 8.25 17.66 6.35
N ASP A 388 8.66 18.93 6.35
CA ASP A 388 9.16 19.58 5.15
C ASP A 388 10.54 19.01 4.76
N THR A 389 10.81 18.98 3.46
CA THR A 389 12.09 18.50 2.92
C THR A 389 12.86 19.67 2.30
N THR A 390 14.14 19.82 2.64
CA THR A 390 15.03 20.83 2.05
C THR A 390 16.07 20.17 1.16
N LEU A 391 15.87 20.22 -0.16
CA LEU A 391 16.82 19.63 -1.11
C LEU A 391 18.20 20.30 -1.03
N GLY A 392 19.25 19.49 -1.22
CA GLY A 392 20.65 19.89 -1.14
C GLY A 392 21.24 19.88 0.27
N GLN A 393 20.45 19.57 1.30
CA GLN A 393 20.92 19.51 2.69
C GLN A 393 20.47 18.21 3.37
N THR A 394 21.41 17.55 4.04
CA THR A 394 21.09 16.42 4.93
C THR A 394 20.81 16.97 6.32
N ASP A 395 19.66 16.61 6.88
CA ASP A 395 19.26 16.93 8.25
C ASP A 395 18.92 15.66 9.04
N PHE A 396 18.27 15.81 10.19
CA PHE A 396 17.88 14.69 11.05
C PHE A 396 16.84 13.75 10.41
N LEU A 397 16.00 14.27 9.50
CA LEU A 397 14.86 13.59 8.91
C LEU A 397 15.13 13.14 7.48
N HIS A 398 15.84 13.93 6.69
CA HIS A 398 16.05 13.69 5.27
C HIS A 398 17.53 13.78 4.87
N PHE A 399 17.92 12.98 3.90
CA PHE A 399 19.12 13.20 3.12
C PHE A 399 18.90 14.35 2.12
N ALA A 400 20.00 14.83 1.53
CA ALA A 400 19.98 15.97 0.61
C ALA A 400 19.12 15.77 -0.65
N ASP A 401 18.78 14.55 -1.05
CA ASP A 401 17.87 14.27 -2.17
C ASP A 401 16.39 14.18 -1.76
N GLY A 402 16.10 14.28 -0.46
CA GLY A 402 14.78 14.15 0.13
C GLY A 402 14.40 12.73 0.58
N THR A 403 15.27 11.73 0.36
CA THR A 403 15.10 10.39 0.91
C THR A 403 15.18 10.44 2.43
N ALA A 404 14.36 9.66 3.12
CA ALA A 404 14.41 9.56 4.57
C ALA A 404 15.82 9.20 5.11
N HIS A 405 16.23 9.88 6.17
CA HIS A 405 17.46 9.65 6.93
C HIS A 405 17.17 9.05 8.32
N LYS A 406 15.87 8.86 8.65
CA LYS A 406 15.38 8.29 9.91
C LYS A 406 14.34 7.21 9.63
N ASN A 407 14.15 6.30 10.60
CA ASN A 407 13.03 5.35 10.59
C ASN A 407 11.66 6.06 10.81
N ARG A 408 10.56 5.35 10.51
CA ARG A 408 9.16 5.86 10.55
C ARG A 408 8.92 7.00 9.56
N MET A 409 9.49 6.90 8.36
CA MET A 409 9.36 7.89 7.28
C MET A 409 8.95 7.26 5.94
N GLN A 410 8.47 6.01 5.97
CA GLN A 410 8.03 5.30 4.77
C GLN A 410 6.92 6.07 4.03
N GLY A 411 5.99 6.68 4.77
CA GLY A 411 4.97 7.56 4.20
C GLY A 411 5.56 8.81 3.56
N ASN A 412 6.54 9.47 4.21
CA ASN A 412 7.22 10.65 3.67
C ASN A 412 7.94 10.34 2.35
N ASP A 413 8.59 9.18 2.26
CA ASP A 413 9.22 8.69 1.03
C ASP A 413 8.17 8.32 -0.04
N PHE A 414 7.14 7.56 0.37
CA PHE A 414 6.19 6.94 -0.56
C PHE A 414 5.36 7.97 -1.32
N VAL A 415 4.88 9.04 -0.65
CA VAL A 415 4.08 10.09 -1.30
C VAL A 415 4.85 10.85 -2.40
N GLN A 416 6.18 10.78 -2.39
CA GLN A 416 7.03 11.36 -3.42
C GLN A 416 7.20 10.44 -4.64
N SER A 417 6.94 9.14 -4.47
CA SER A 417 7.24 8.10 -5.44
C SER A 417 6.34 8.15 -6.68
N VAL A 418 6.85 7.56 -7.76
CA VAL A 418 6.06 7.33 -8.98
C VAL A 418 4.90 6.38 -8.70
N MET A 419 5.10 5.39 -7.84
CA MET A 419 4.07 4.41 -7.45
C MET A 419 2.83 5.08 -6.85
N TYR A 420 3.03 5.97 -5.88
CA TYR A 420 1.94 6.74 -5.27
C TYR A 420 1.15 7.57 -6.29
N ARG A 421 1.85 8.24 -7.22
CA ARG A 421 1.22 9.03 -8.30
C ARG A 421 0.42 8.20 -9.29
N HIS A 422 0.71 6.90 -9.37
CA HIS A 422 0.03 5.93 -10.24
C HIS A 422 -0.94 5.02 -9.47
N GLY A 423 -1.35 5.41 -8.25
CA GLY A 423 -2.40 4.72 -7.52
C GLY A 423 -2.01 3.38 -6.89
N VAL A 424 -0.71 3.07 -6.84
CA VAL A 424 -0.20 1.96 -6.03
C VAL A 424 -0.26 2.38 -4.56
N THR A 425 -0.76 1.49 -3.70
CA THR A 425 -0.89 1.76 -2.25
C THR A 425 0.02 0.86 -1.42
N CYS A 426 0.18 1.19 -0.13
CA CYS A 426 0.87 0.36 0.86
C CYS A 426 0.36 -1.09 0.85
N ALA A 427 -0.96 -1.27 0.77
CA ALA A 427 -1.63 -2.57 0.76
C ALA A 427 -1.40 -3.39 -0.52
N THR A 428 -0.89 -2.77 -1.59
CA THR A 428 -0.49 -3.49 -2.81
C THR A 428 0.71 -4.39 -2.53
N CYS A 429 1.62 -3.94 -1.66
CA CYS A 429 2.86 -4.64 -1.32
C CYS A 429 2.80 -5.39 0.01
N HIS A 430 2.01 -4.90 0.97
CA HIS A 430 1.91 -5.44 2.32
C HIS A 430 0.54 -6.07 2.60
N ASP A 431 0.52 -7.17 3.34
CA ASP A 431 -0.66 -7.71 3.99
C ASP A 431 -0.56 -7.53 5.50
N VAL A 432 -1.22 -6.49 5.99
CA VAL A 432 -1.21 -6.08 7.40
C VAL A 432 -1.88 -7.09 8.32
N HIS A 433 -2.68 -8.02 7.78
CA HIS A 433 -3.25 -9.12 8.54
C HIS A 433 -2.23 -10.25 8.76
N GLY A 434 -1.06 -10.22 8.13
CA GLY A 434 0.05 -11.11 8.42
C GLY A 434 0.30 -12.16 7.36
N THR A 435 1.57 -12.33 6.99
CA THR A 435 2.06 -13.33 6.04
C THR A 435 3.30 -14.03 6.58
N ASN A 436 3.75 -15.07 5.89
CA ASN A 436 5.02 -15.74 6.17
C ASN A 436 6.23 -14.96 5.64
N ASN A 437 6.02 -13.87 4.89
CA ASN A 437 7.11 -13.09 4.34
C ASN A 437 7.58 -12.02 5.34
N TYR A 438 8.87 -11.69 5.27
CA TYR A 438 9.44 -10.60 6.05
C TYR A 438 8.70 -9.29 5.79
N ALA A 439 8.59 -8.43 6.82
CA ALA A 439 7.90 -7.14 6.76
C ALA A 439 6.45 -7.21 6.25
N GLN A 440 5.77 -8.34 6.47
CA GLN A 440 4.37 -8.53 6.08
C GLN A 440 4.15 -8.35 4.57
N LEU A 441 5.15 -8.66 3.74
CA LEU A 441 5.00 -8.57 2.28
C LEU A 441 4.00 -9.62 1.78
N ARG A 442 3.24 -9.29 0.72
CA ARG A 442 2.33 -10.25 0.08
C ARG A 442 3.10 -11.38 -0.61
N GLU A 443 4.25 -11.04 -1.19
CA GLU A 443 5.15 -11.98 -1.85
C GLU A 443 6.58 -11.88 -1.30
N PRO A 444 7.43 -12.90 -1.53
CA PRO A 444 8.87 -12.77 -1.32
C PRO A 444 9.44 -11.56 -2.07
N ALA A 445 10.38 -10.85 -1.46
CA ALA A 445 10.96 -9.62 -2.01
C ALA A 445 11.58 -9.79 -3.40
N GLN A 446 12.00 -11.01 -3.77
CA GLN A 446 12.52 -11.36 -5.09
C GLN A 446 11.46 -11.26 -6.19
N LYS A 447 10.19 -11.50 -5.85
CA LYS A 447 9.07 -11.62 -6.81
C LYS A 447 8.14 -10.42 -6.79
N LEU A 448 8.00 -9.77 -5.64
CA LEU A 448 7.03 -8.70 -5.41
C LEU A 448 7.05 -7.63 -6.50
N CYS A 449 8.23 -7.13 -6.86
CA CYS A 449 8.39 -6.09 -7.87
C CYS A 449 8.11 -6.62 -9.29
N LEU A 450 8.42 -7.88 -9.56
CA LEU A 450 8.32 -8.50 -10.88
C LEU A 450 6.88 -8.76 -11.31
N SER A 451 5.91 -8.76 -10.38
CA SER A 451 4.48 -8.77 -10.70
C SER A 451 4.10 -7.63 -11.66
N CYS A 452 4.73 -6.46 -11.50
CA CYS A 452 4.50 -5.27 -12.33
C CYS A 452 5.69 -4.93 -13.23
N HIS A 453 6.92 -5.27 -12.82
CA HIS A 453 8.17 -4.97 -13.50
C HIS A 453 8.81 -6.21 -14.15
N GLY A 454 8.00 -7.19 -14.57
CA GLY A 454 8.49 -8.39 -15.26
C GLY A 454 9.11 -8.08 -16.64
N PRO A 455 9.81 -9.05 -17.27
CA PRO A 455 10.54 -8.85 -18.53
C PRO A 455 9.70 -8.32 -19.69
N ASN A 456 8.40 -8.66 -19.72
CA ASN A 456 7.46 -8.23 -20.76
C ASN A 456 6.71 -6.94 -20.40
N SER A 457 6.98 -6.35 -19.22
CA SER A 457 6.36 -5.11 -18.79
C SER A 457 7.06 -3.90 -19.42
N PRO A 458 6.32 -2.90 -19.91
CA PRO A 458 6.91 -1.60 -20.30
C PRO A 458 7.69 -0.91 -19.18
N ASN A 459 7.46 -1.29 -17.92
CA ASN A 459 8.16 -0.74 -16.76
C ASN A 459 9.27 -1.69 -16.24
N GLY A 460 9.49 -2.83 -16.89
CA GLY A 460 10.49 -3.81 -16.47
C GLY A 460 11.94 -3.39 -16.77
N PRO A 461 12.93 -4.24 -16.43
CA PRO A 461 14.35 -3.92 -16.60
C PRO A 461 14.83 -3.83 -18.06
N HIS A 462 14.00 -4.20 -19.04
CA HIS A 462 14.31 -4.19 -20.49
C HIS A 462 15.60 -4.93 -20.88
N THR A 463 15.95 -5.99 -20.15
CA THR A 463 17.08 -6.89 -20.41
C THR A 463 16.59 -8.31 -20.68
N ALA A 464 17.44 -9.16 -21.25
CA ALA A 464 17.08 -10.55 -21.55
C ALA A 464 16.94 -11.40 -20.27
N SER A 465 17.64 -11.04 -19.20
CA SER A 465 17.53 -11.71 -17.90
C SER A 465 17.67 -10.74 -16.72
N LEU A 466 17.23 -11.19 -15.54
CA LEU A 466 17.46 -10.46 -14.29
C LEU A 466 18.96 -10.37 -13.94
N GLU A 467 19.74 -11.41 -14.25
CA GLU A 467 21.19 -11.38 -14.06
C GLU A 467 21.86 -10.33 -14.95
N GLU A 468 21.38 -10.12 -16.17
CA GLU A 468 21.89 -9.07 -17.07
C GLU A 468 21.55 -7.66 -16.56
N HIS A 469 20.43 -7.48 -15.86
CA HIS A 469 20.07 -6.20 -15.25
C HIS A 469 20.84 -5.93 -13.96
N THR A 470 20.86 -6.93 -13.07
CA THR A 470 21.41 -6.79 -11.72
C THR A 470 22.91 -7.03 -11.66
N HIS A 471 23.47 -7.72 -12.64
CA HIS A 471 24.84 -8.26 -12.65
C HIS A 471 25.17 -9.12 -11.43
N HIS A 472 24.14 -9.73 -10.84
CA HIS A 472 24.24 -10.67 -9.75
C HIS A 472 23.60 -11.99 -10.17
N LYS A 473 24.15 -13.11 -9.67
CA LYS A 473 23.57 -14.43 -9.89
C LYS A 473 22.13 -14.46 -9.39
N ASP A 474 21.24 -15.09 -10.14
CA ASP A 474 19.83 -15.25 -9.77
C ASP A 474 19.70 -15.95 -8.40
N GLY A 475 18.74 -15.49 -7.61
CA GLY A 475 18.52 -15.91 -6.23
C GLY A 475 19.53 -15.38 -5.20
N SER A 476 20.58 -14.67 -5.61
CA SER A 476 21.52 -14.04 -4.65
C SER A 476 20.90 -12.81 -3.98
N PRO A 477 21.35 -12.40 -2.77
CA PRO A 477 20.87 -11.17 -2.14
C PRO A 477 20.98 -9.91 -3.02
N GLY A 478 22.03 -9.82 -3.85
CA GLY A 478 22.23 -8.69 -4.77
C GLY A 478 21.31 -8.70 -6.00
N SER A 479 20.69 -9.84 -6.33
CA SER A 479 19.71 -9.93 -7.44
C SER A 479 18.31 -9.41 -7.07
N GLN A 480 18.06 -9.11 -5.79
CA GLN A 480 16.78 -8.60 -5.33
C GLN A 480 16.61 -7.12 -5.69
N CYS A 481 15.47 -6.75 -6.27
CA CYS A 481 15.18 -5.36 -6.65
C CYS A 481 15.33 -4.41 -5.46
N VAL A 482 14.81 -4.81 -4.28
CA VAL A 482 14.85 -4.03 -3.05
C VAL A 482 16.28 -3.76 -2.54
N SER A 483 17.26 -4.60 -2.90
CA SER A 483 18.66 -4.40 -2.50
C SER A 483 19.28 -3.15 -3.15
N CYS A 484 18.81 -2.79 -4.34
CA CYS A 484 19.31 -1.65 -5.10
C CYS A 484 18.35 -0.45 -5.10
N HIS A 485 17.05 -0.72 -5.19
CA HIS A 485 16.01 0.31 -5.31
C HIS A 485 15.43 0.76 -3.98
N MET A 486 15.63 0.01 -2.90
CA MET A 486 15.15 0.39 -1.57
C MET A 486 16.32 0.43 -0.58
N PRO A 487 17.26 1.38 -0.76
CA PRO A 487 18.49 1.45 0.01
C PRO A 487 18.22 1.52 1.52
N LYS A 488 19.16 0.96 2.28
CA LYS A 488 19.09 0.87 3.73
C LYS A 488 19.40 2.21 4.37
N ILE A 489 18.44 2.74 5.11
CA ILE A 489 18.54 3.91 5.98
C ILE A 489 18.78 3.40 7.40
N GLU A 490 19.77 3.95 8.10
CA GLU A 490 20.09 3.51 9.46
C GLU A 490 18.94 3.80 10.42
N THR A 491 18.64 2.84 11.30
CA THR A 491 17.59 2.95 12.29
C THR A 491 18.11 3.75 13.47
N GLN A 492 17.43 4.84 13.82
CA GLN A 492 17.85 5.72 14.89
C GLN A 492 18.03 4.97 16.22
N GLY A 493 19.22 5.11 16.81
CA GLY A 493 19.54 4.62 18.16
C GLY A 493 19.78 3.10 18.25
N VAL A 494 19.98 2.41 17.12
CA VAL A 494 20.42 1.00 17.07
C VAL A 494 21.46 0.86 15.96
N PRO A 495 22.76 1.09 16.25
CA PRO A 495 23.81 1.02 15.25
C PRO A 495 23.79 -0.32 14.50
N GLY A 496 23.83 -0.25 13.16
CA GLY A 496 23.80 -1.44 12.30
C GLY A 496 22.42 -2.08 12.08
N SER A 497 21.34 -1.49 12.61
CA SER A 497 19.96 -1.83 12.19
C SER A 497 19.49 -0.87 11.12
N PHE A 498 18.77 -1.37 10.11
CA PHE A 498 18.38 -0.56 8.95
C PHE A 498 16.91 -0.79 8.57
N VAL A 499 16.30 0.26 8.04
CA VAL A 499 15.00 0.23 7.36
C VAL A 499 15.20 0.58 5.89
N SER A 500 14.40 0.00 5.00
CA SER A 500 14.48 0.29 3.57
C SER A 500 13.73 1.59 3.23
N SER A 501 14.34 2.44 2.41
CA SER A 501 13.67 3.61 1.80
C SER A 501 12.52 3.18 0.89
N HIS A 502 11.49 4.02 0.80
CA HIS A 502 10.31 3.82 -0.05
C HIS A 502 10.20 4.86 -1.17
N THR A 503 11.31 5.52 -1.55
CA THR A 503 11.36 6.36 -2.76
C THR A 503 11.47 5.51 -4.03
N PHE A 504 11.94 4.25 -3.88
CA PHE A 504 12.27 3.28 -4.94
C PHE A 504 13.38 3.75 -5.90
N GLN A 505 14.03 4.86 -5.59
CA GLN A 505 15.07 5.44 -6.43
C GLN A 505 16.40 4.72 -6.22
N PHE A 506 17.14 4.56 -7.32
CA PHE A 506 18.49 4.06 -7.28
C PHE A 506 19.45 5.22 -6.91
N ILE A 507 20.17 5.07 -5.80
CA ILE A 507 21.17 6.04 -5.35
C ILE A 507 22.51 5.73 -6.04
N THR A 508 22.98 6.62 -6.90
CA THR A 508 24.24 6.42 -7.63
C THR A 508 25.45 6.57 -6.70
N PRO A 509 26.62 5.98 -7.02
CA PRO A 509 27.83 6.26 -6.27
C PRO A 509 28.26 7.74 -6.36
N ALA A 510 27.93 8.44 -7.44
CA ALA A 510 28.15 9.89 -7.56
C ALA A 510 27.28 10.70 -6.56
N MET A 511 26.03 10.30 -6.33
CA MET A 511 25.19 10.86 -5.26
C MET A 511 25.81 10.62 -3.88
N THR A 512 26.41 9.45 -3.63
CA THR A 512 27.16 9.21 -2.39
C THR A 512 28.35 10.16 -2.25
N ASP A 513 29.14 10.34 -3.30
CA ASP A 513 30.30 11.23 -3.27
C ASP A 513 29.90 12.68 -3.00
N LYS A 514 28.79 13.12 -3.61
CA LYS A 514 28.28 14.50 -3.51
C LYS A 514 27.53 14.77 -2.19
N TYR A 515 26.62 13.89 -1.80
CA TYR A 515 25.65 14.12 -0.72
C TYR A 515 25.92 13.28 0.54
N LYS A 516 26.95 12.43 0.51
CA LYS A 516 27.34 11.54 1.63
C LYS A 516 26.23 10.56 2.03
N MET A 517 25.41 10.17 1.06
CA MET A 517 24.33 9.20 1.23
C MET A 517 24.81 7.76 0.98
N PRO A 518 24.24 6.74 1.64
CA PRO A 518 24.57 5.35 1.33
C PRO A 518 24.02 4.95 -0.06
N ASN A 519 24.88 4.42 -0.94
CA ASN A 519 24.45 3.76 -2.18
C ASN A 519 24.41 2.22 -1.98
N PRO A 520 23.55 1.52 -2.73
CA PRO A 520 23.40 0.07 -2.60
C PRO A 520 24.67 -0.73 -2.92
N CYS A 521 25.60 -0.22 -3.72
CA CYS A 521 26.80 -0.94 -4.11
C CYS A 521 27.80 -1.02 -2.94
N THR A 522 28.25 0.13 -2.42
CA THR A 522 29.27 0.15 -1.36
C THR A 522 28.72 -0.22 0.01
N SER A 523 27.38 -0.21 0.20
CA SER A 523 26.73 -0.78 1.38
C SER A 523 26.88 -2.31 1.47
N CYS A 524 27.02 -3.01 0.34
CA CYS A 524 27.31 -4.46 0.32
C CYS A 524 28.80 -4.76 0.07
N HIS A 525 29.44 -3.98 -0.79
CA HIS A 525 30.86 -4.11 -1.12
C HIS A 525 31.70 -3.16 -0.28
N THR A 526 31.73 -3.39 1.04
CA THR A 526 32.31 -2.48 2.04
C THR A 526 33.82 -2.24 1.90
N ASN A 527 34.52 -3.08 1.13
CA ASN A 527 35.94 -2.94 0.81
C ASN A 527 36.21 -2.25 -0.55
N LYS A 528 35.17 -1.72 -1.22
CA LYS A 528 35.27 -1.04 -2.51
C LYS A 528 34.90 0.44 -2.37
N SER A 529 35.44 1.25 -3.28
CA SER A 529 35.12 2.68 -3.38
C SER A 529 33.90 2.92 -4.27
N THR A 530 33.35 4.13 -4.17
CA THR A 530 32.36 4.67 -5.11
C THR A 530 32.90 4.73 -6.54
N ASP A 531 34.19 5.05 -6.73
CA ASP A 531 34.87 5.00 -8.04
C ASP A 531 34.86 3.59 -8.66
N TRP A 532 35.07 2.53 -7.86
CA TRP A 532 34.94 1.15 -8.34
C TRP A 532 33.51 0.85 -8.81
N ALA A 533 32.51 1.25 -8.02
CA ALA A 533 31.11 1.02 -8.36
C ALA A 533 30.71 1.79 -9.62
N ASN A 534 31.12 3.06 -9.75
CA ASN A 534 30.91 3.88 -10.94
C ASN A 534 31.55 3.25 -12.18
N LYS A 535 32.80 2.79 -12.09
CA LYS A 535 33.46 2.10 -13.21
C LYS A 535 32.77 0.81 -13.61
N ALA A 536 32.26 0.05 -12.64
CA ALA A 536 31.48 -1.15 -12.92
C ALA A 536 30.19 -0.80 -13.67
N LEU A 537 29.39 0.13 -13.15
CA LEU A 537 28.13 0.58 -13.77
C LEU A 537 28.34 1.14 -15.18
N LEU A 538 29.38 1.95 -15.41
CA LEU A 538 29.69 2.47 -16.75
C LEU A 538 30.09 1.37 -17.74
N GLY A 539 30.53 0.20 -17.26
CA GLY A 539 30.81 -0.96 -18.09
C GLY A 539 29.57 -1.77 -18.47
N TRP A 540 28.41 -1.53 -17.84
CA TRP A 540 27.18 -2.27 -18.12
C TRP A 540 26.54 -1.73 -19.41
N LYS A 541 26.29 -2.62 -20.38
CA LYS A 541 25.70 -2.24 -21.68
C LYS A 541 24.21 -1.87 -21.57
N THR A 542 23.59 -2.19 -20.45
CA THR A 542 22.16 -2.09 -20.17
C THR A 542 21.80 -0.86 -19.33
N THR A 543 22.80 -0.16 -18.79
CA THR A 543 22.59 1.07 -18.01
C THR A 543 22.80 2.30 -18.86
N SER A 544 21.87 3.25 -18.78
CA SER A 544 22.07 4.58 -19.38
C SER A 544 23.24 5.29 -18.68
N PRO A 545 24.30 5.71 -19.41
CA PRO A 545 25.39 6.48 -18.83
C PRO A 545 24.92 7.76 -18.14
N TRP A 546 23.80 8.33 -18.60
CA TRP A 546 23.18 9.51 -18.01
C TRP A 546 22.54 9.23 -16.64
N ARG A 547 22.05 8.01 -16.40
CA ARG A 547 21.53 7.58 -15.08
C ARG A 547 22.64 7.23 -14.10
N VAL A 548 23.84 6.91 -14.58
CA VAL A 548 25.01 6.57 -13.75
C VAL A 548 25.84 7.81 -13.40
N GLY A 549 25.84 8.83 -14.26
CA GLY A 549 26.67 10.02 -14.12
C GLY A 549 26.08 11.20 -13.34
N GLN A 550 24.90 11.06 -12.71
CA GLN A 550 24.28 12.11 -11.89
C GLN A 550 24.68 12.05 -10.42
#